data_AF-A0A7C4UI81-F1
#
_entry.id   AF-A0A7C4UI81-F1
#
_cell.length_a   1.000
_cell.length_b   1.000
_cell.length_c   1.000
_cell.angle_alpha   90.00
_cell.angle_beta   90.00
_cell.angle_gamma   90.00
#
_symmetry.space_group_name_H-M   'P 1'
#
loop_
_entity.id
_entity.type
_entity.pdbx_description
1 polymer ?
#
loop_
_entity_poly.entity_id
_entity_poly.type
_entity_poly.pdbx_seq_one_letter_code
_entity_poly.pdbx_strand_id
1 'polypeptide(L)'
;IIDKIARLYPPFKFTHEKHMEISEGDCKKCHHFSGEKTPPCSACHTKDGKGNIKVPLREAYHGLCIRCHKDMAGPTSCKDCHGSPVKKYDLISLSQLSKLYNPVTFTHGKHINLIQNCRECHHKEEGITYSCSPCHSKEDVYKYEGSKVSVGLKGAYHGLCLSCHKKAGKGPLKCTSCHEKRAKK
;
A
#
# COMPACT_ATOMS: atom_id res chain seq x y z
N ILE A 1 -12.21 -13.37 -11.86
CA ILE A 1 -12.03 -12.51 -10.66
C ILE A 1 -11.27 -11.26 -11.09
N ILE A 2 -11.96 -10.18 -11.45
CA ILE A 2 -11.32 -8.93 -11.91
C ILE A 2 -11.55 -7.88 -10.83
N ASP A 3 -10.53 -7.67 -10.01
CA ASP A 3 -10.49 -6.66 -8.95
C ASP A 3 -10.67 -5.27 -9.60
N LYS A 4 -11.89 -4.74 -9.50
CA LYS A 4 -12.40 -3.61 -10.29
C LYS A 4 -12.02 -2.23 -9.76
N ILE A 5 -10.90 -2.11 -9.04
CA ILE A 5 -10.28 -0.80 -8.77
C ILE A 5 -8.77 -0.98 -8.89
N ALA A 6 -8.27 -0.97 -10.13
CA ALA A 6 -6.86 -0.72 -10.36
C ALA A 6 -6.53 0.66 -9.78
N ARG A 7 -5.46 0.75 -8.98
CA ARG A 7 -4.93 2.03 -8.51
C ARG A 7 -4.36 2.76 -9.72
N LEU A 8 -5.19 3.55 -10.40
CA LEU A 8 -4.76 4.43 -11.49
C LEU A 8 -3.72 5.44 -11.00
N TYR A 9 -3.84 5.84 -9.73
CA TYR A 9 -3.00 6.83 -9.09
C TYR A 9 -2.17 6.21 -7.95
N PRO A 10 -0.86 6.51 -7.86
CA PRO A 10 -0.04 6.15 -6.72
C PRO A 10 -0.65 6.72 -5.41
N PRO A 11 -0.43 6.07 -4.25
CA PRO A 11 -0.75 6.69 -2.97
C PRO A 11 0.07 7.98 -2.82
N PHE A 12 -0.54 9.00 -2.21
CA PHE A 12 0.17 10.22 -1.87
C PHE A 12 0.75 10.15 -0.47
N LYS A 13 1.82 10.91 -0.24
CA LYS A 13 2.38 11.09 1.11
C LYS A 13 1.67 12.25 1.79
N PHE A 14 0.90 11.96 2.83
CA PHE A 14 0.27 12.98 3.65
C PHE A 14 1.25 13.50 4.72
N THR A 15 1.39 14.81 4.84
CA THR A 15 2.25 15.46 5.84
C THR A 15 1.42 15.94 7.03
N HIS A 16 1.26 15.10 8.03
CA HIS A 16 0.39 15.40 9.18
C HIS A 16 0.82 16.66 9.94
N GLU A 17 2.12 16.84 10.18
CA GLU A 17 2.69 17.97 10.91
C GLU A 17 2.35 19.32 10.27
N LYS A 18 2.54 19.47 8.96
CA LYS A 18 2.14 20.68 8.23
C LYS A 18 0.64 20.96 8.30
N HIS A 19 -0.19 19.92 8.25
CA HIS A 19 -1.64 20.10 8.36
C HIS A 19 -2.07 20.47 9.77
N MET A 20 -1.33 20.02 10.79
CA MET A 20 -1.55 20.43 12.18
C MET A 20 -1.25 21.92 12.41
N GLU A 21 -0.19 22.44 11.77
CA GLU A 21 0.12 23.87 11.80
C GLU A 21 -1.00 24.70 11.16
N ILE A 22 -1.43 24.32 9.94
CA ILE A 22 -2.53 24.99 9.22
C ILE A 22 -3.85 24.90 10.00
N SER A 23 -4.09 23.79 10.69
CA SER A 23 -5.29 23.60 11.48
C SER A 23 -5.26 24.27 12.85
N GLU A 24 -4.14 24.93 13.22
CA GLU A 24 -3.88 25.49 14.55
C GLU A 24 -4.05 24.45 15.66
N GLY A 25 -3.64 23.21 15.39
CA GLY A 25 -3.76 22.09 16.32
C GLY A 25 -5.18 21.55 16.52
N ASP A 26 -6.20 22.08 15.84
CA ASP A 26 -7.57 21.56 15.97
C ASP A 26 -7.75 20.21 15.24
N CYS A 27 -7.56 19.14 16.00
CA CYS A 27 -7.75 17.77 15.56
C CYS A 27 -9.16 17.50 14.99
N LYS A 28 -10.20 18.20 15.48
CA LYS A 28 -11.60 17.95 15.10
C LYS A 28 -11.93 18.46 13.71
N LYS A 29 -11.11 19.37 13.14
CA LYS A 29 -11.23 19.80 11.74
C LYS A 29 -11.10 18.62 10.76
N CYS A 30 -10.38 17.56 11.15
CA CYS A 30 -10.23 16.35 10.32
C CYS A 30 -10.82 15.10 11.00
N HIS A 31 -10.49 14.86 12.27
CA HIS A 31 -10.98 13.73 13.05
C HIS A 31 -12.34 14.07 13.64
N HIS A 32 -13.39 13.92 12.83
CA HIS A 32 -14.76 14.21 13.22
C HIS A 32 -15.39 13.18 14.19
N PHE A 33 -14.64 12.17 14.63
CA PHE A 33 -15.10 11.21 15.62
C PHE A 33 -14.90 11.77 17.03
N SER A 34 -16.01 11.97 17.75
CA SER A 34 -16.04 12.53 19.10
C SER A 34 -15.72 11.49 20.18
N GLY A 35 -14.51 10.94 20.16
CA GLY A 35 -14.00 10.04 21.19
C GLY A 35 -12.62 10.46 21.68
N GLU A 36 -12.14 9.81 22.76
CA GLU A 36 -10.82 10.06 23.36
C GLU A 36 -9.65 9.72 22.41
N LYS A 37 -9.92 8.90 21.38
CA LYS A 37 -8.92 8.44 20.40
C LYS A 37 -9.15 9.10 19.04
N THR A 38 -8.05 9.28 18.29
CA THR A 38 -8.04 9.73 16.89
C THR A 38 -7.81 8.53 15.94
N PRO A 39 -8.82 7.69 15.65
CA PRO A 39 -8.64 6.56 14.74
C PRO A 39 -8.35 7.04 13.31
N PRO A 40 -7.68 6.21 12.47
CA PRO A 40 -7.57 6.53 11.05
C PRO A 40 -8.95 6.43 10.38
N CYS A 41 -9.17 7.16 9.28
CA CYS A 41 -10.43 7.15 8.54
C CYS A 41 -10.87 5.71 8.18
N SER A 42 -9.92 4.84 7.84
CA SER A 42 -10.16 3.45 7.45
C SER A 42 -10.65 2.53 8.57
N ALA A 43 -10.65 3.00 9.83
CA ALA A 43 -11.25 2.26 10.93
C ALA A 43 -12.78 2.21 10.83
N CYS A 44 -13.39 3.22 10.19
CA CYS A 44 -14.84 3.32 10.02
C CYS A 44 -15.25 3.38 8.53
N HIS A 45 -14.51 4.13 7.71
CA HIS A 45 -14.76 4.25 6.28
C HIS A 45 -14.08 3.10 5.52
N THR A 46 -14.88 2.12 5.09
CA THR A 46 -14.39 0.99 4.29
C THR A 46 -14.31 1.34 2.81
N LYS A 47 -13.60 0.52 2.02
CA LYS A 47 -13.45 0.73 0.56
C LYS A 47 -14.79 0.87 -0.17
N ASP A 48 -15.80 0.12 0.27
CA ASP A 48 -17.10 0.04 -0.38
C ASP A 48 -18.22 0.75 0.41
N GLY A 49 -17.91 1.40 1.54
CA GLY A 49 -18.92 2.07 2.38
C GLY A 49 -19.94 1.09 2.99
N LYS A 50 -19.45 0.01 3.61
CA LYS A 50 -20.27 -1.05 4.24
C LYS A 50 -20.46 -0.85 5.75
N GLY A 51 -21.56 -1.41 6.26
CA GLY A 51 -21.93 -1.36 7.69
C GLY A 51 -22.71 -0.10 8.04
N ASN A 52 -22.51 0.39 9.27
CA ASN A 52 -23.21 1.59 9.77
C ASN A 52 -22.72 2.90 9.15
N ILE A 53 -21.52 2.90 8.55
CA ILE A 53 -20.94 4.07 7.88
C ILE A 53 -20.92 3.83 6.38
N LYS A 54 -21.83 4.50 5.66
CA LYS A 54 -22.03 4.31 4.22
C LYS A 54 -21.09 5.14 3.34
N VAL A 55 -20.34 6.07 3.92
CA VAL A 55 -19.38 6.89 3.18
C VAL A 55 -18.12 6.07 2.93
N PRO A 56 -17.78 5.72 1.67
CA PRO A 56 -16.57 4.95 1.40
C PRO A 56 -15.31 5.79 1.61
N LEU A 57 -14.19 5.12 1.84
CA LEU A 57 -12.93 5.75 2.25
C LEU A 57 -12.44 6.82 1.27
N ARG A 58 -12.60 6.57 -0.03
CA ARG A 58 -12.19 7.49 -1.09
C ARG A 58 -12.97 8.80 -1.00
N GLU A 59 -14.28 8.71 -0.83
CA GLU A 59 -15.19 9.84 -0.73
C GLU A 59 -14.98 10.60 0.58
N ALA A 60 -14.66 9.91 1.68
CA ALA A 60 -14.31 10.55 2.95
C ALA A 60 -13.08 11.47 2.80
N TYR A 61 -11.99 10.97 2.18
CA TYR A 61 -10.79 11.78 1.93
C TYR A 61 -11.06 12.90 0.91
N HIS A 62 -11.61 12.58 -0.26
CA HIS A 62 -11.84 13.60 -1.29
C HIS A 62 -12.82 14.67 -0.82
N GLY A 63 -13.87 14.32 -0.07
CA GLY A 63 -14.81 15.30 0.48
C GLY A 63 -14.15 16.24 1.48
N LEU A 64 -13.40 15.70 2.45
CA LEU A 64 -12.77 16.50 3.49
C LEU A 64 -11.62 17.37 2.96
N CYS A 65 -10.64 16.74 2.29
CA CYS A 65 -9.41 17.40 1.86
C CYS A 65 -9.70 18.46 0.78
N ILE A 66 -10.49 18.09 -0.25
CA ILE A 66 -10.76 19.01 -1.38
C ILE A 66 -11.61 20.18 -0.90
N ARG A 67 -12.55 19.99 0.03
CA ARG A 67 -13.34 21.11 0.56
C ARG A 67 -12.45 22.15 1.26
N CYS A 68 -11.64 21.71 2.22
CA CYS A 68 -10.71 22.60 2.92
C CYS A 68 -9.76 23.29 1.94
N HIS A 69 -9.19 22.55 0.98
CA HIS A 69 -8.31 23.13 -0.03
C HIS A 69 -9.01 24.10 -0.97
N LYS A 70 -10.29 23.90 -1.31
CA LYS A 70 -11.05 24.89 -2.09
C LYS A 70 -11.16 26.22 -1.34
N ASP A 71 -11.43 26.16 -0.03
CA ASP A 71 -11.62 27.35 0.80
C ASP A 71 -10.33 28.18 0.93
N MET A 72 -9.16 27.54 0.84
CA MET A 72 -7.84 28.18 0.97
C MET A 72 -7.03 28.23 -0.34
N ALA A 73 -7.65 27.96 -1.49
CA ALA A 73 -6.97 27.85 -2.79
C ALA A 73 -5.78 26.86 -2.82
N GLY A 74 -5.87 25.79 -2.05
CA GLY A 74 -4.93 24.66 -2.00
C GLY A 74 -5.13 23.64 -3.14
N PRO A 75 -4.41 22.51 -3.10
CA PRO A 75 -4.41 21.53 -4.17
C PRO A 75 -5.73 20.77 -4.28
N THR A 76 -6.33 20.74 -5.46
CA THR A 76 -7.66 20.14 -5.69
C THR A 76 -7.71 19.20 -6.88
N SER A 77 -6.68 19.18 -7.73
CA SER A 77 -6.58 18.27 -8.86
C SER A 77 -6.02 16.92 -8.42
N CYS A 78 -6.33 15.86 -9.17
CA CYS A 78 -5.87 14.51 -8.83
C CYS A 78 -4.35 14.42 -8.69
N LYS A 79 -3.60 15.11 -9.56
CA LYS A 79 -2.12 15.09 -9.60
C LYS A 79 -1.45 15.96 -8.54
N ASP A 80 -2.20 16.83 -7.89
CA ASP A 80 -1.65 17.71 -6.85
C ASP A 80 -1.47 16.94 -5.54
N CYS A 81 -2.35 15.96 -5.31
CA CYS A 81 -2.24 15.01 -4.21
C CYS A 81 -1.53 13.74 -4.69
N HIS A 82 -2.05 13.06 -5.70
CA HIS A 82 -1.50 11.80 -6.18
C HIS A 82 -0.37 11.97 -7.18
N GLY A 83 0.51 10.98 -7.28
CA GLY A 83 1.48 10.93 -8.38
C GLY A 83 0.81 10.76 -9.75
N SER A 84 1.61 10.83 -10.83
CA SER A 84 1.11 10.68 -12.19
C SER A 84 0.39 9.33 -12.39
N PRO A 85 -0.70 9.32 -13.20
CA PRO A 85 -1.41 8.08 -13.47
C PRO A 85 -0.48 7.07 -14.12
N VAL A 86 -0.59 5.81 -13.70
CA VAL A 86 0.22 4.70 -14.19
C VAL A 86 -0.64 3.70 -14.97
N LYS A 87 -0.03 2.91 -15.86
CA LYS A 87 -0.78 1.87 -16.56
C LYS A 87 -1.31 0.86 -15.54
N LYS A 88 -2.45 0.24 -15.89
CA LYS A 88 -3.03 -0.84 -15.11
C LYS A 88 -1.93 -1.90 -14.90
N TYR A 89 -1.66 -2.24 -13.64
CA TYR A 89 -0.61 -3.16 -13.16
C TYR A 89 0.82 -2.61 -13.02
N ASP A 90 1.11 -1.34 -13.33
CA ASP A 90 2.47 -0.79 -13.13
C ASP A 90 2.80 -0.49 -11.67
N LEU A 91 1.77 -0.23 -10.86
CA LEU A 91 1.89 -0.06 -9.41
C LEU A 91 1.05 -1.07 -8.66
N ILE A 92 1.73 -1.89 -7.87
CA ILE A 92 1.13 -2.93 -7.04
C ILE A 92 1.40 -2.60 -5.59
N SER A 93 0.39 -2.73 -4.74
CA SER A 93 0.54 -2.54 -3.30
C SER A 93 0.62 -3.88 -2.61
N LEU A 94 1.77 -4.19 -2.03
CA LEU A 94 1.95 -5.41 -1.23
C LEU A 94 1.53 -5.10 0.21
N SER A 95 0.23 -5.21 0.50
CA SER A 95 -0.36 -4.85 1.80
C SER A 95 -0.78 -6.03 2.67
N GLN A 96 -0.64 -7.27 2.18
CA GLN A 96 -1.17 -8.46 2.85
C GLN A 96 -0.57 -8.71 4.25
N LEU A 97 0.61 -8.16 4.55
CA LEU A 97 1.33 -8.30 5.81
C LEU A 97 1.54 -6.97 6.56
N SER A 98 0.84 -5.91 6.17
CA SER A 98 1.04 -4.55 6.72
C SER A 98 0.48 -4.42 8.14
N LYS A 99 1.26 -4.89 9.11
CA LYS A 99 1.01 -4.76 10.56
C LYS A 99 1.93 -3.71 11.18
N LEU A 100 3.24 -3.97 11.19
CA LEU A 100 4.27 -3.11 11.80
C LEU A 100 4.84 -2.04 10.85
N TYR A 101 4.78 -2.32 9.55
CA TYR A 101 5.28 -1.43 8.50
C TYR A 101 4.15 -1.09 7.53
N ASN A 102 4.31 0.04 6.85
CA ASN A 102 3.41 0.45 5.77
C ASN A 102 3.51 -0.53 4.57
N PRO A 103 2.47 -0.61 3.73
CA PRO A 103 2.52 -1.41 2.51
C PRO A 103 3.69 -1.01 1.60
N VAL A 104 4.33 -2.00 0.96
CA VAL A 104 5.30 -1.73 -0.11
C VAL A 104 4.54 -1.28 -1.36
N THR A 105 4.94 -0.17 -1.94
CA THR A 105 4.51 0.23 -3.28
C THR A 105 5.52 -0.30 -4.28
N PHE A 106 5.13 -1.34 -5.01
CA PHE A 106 5.96 -2.04 -5.98
C PHE A 106 5.73 -1.50 -7.40
N THR A 107 6.81 -1.17 -8.10
CA THR A 107 6.80 -0.65 -9.47
C THR A 107 6.98 -1.80 -10.48
N HIS A 108 5.92 -2.58 -10.69
CA HIS A 108 5.95 -3.77 -11.55
C HIS A 108 6.45 -3.44 -12.97
N GLY A 109 5.95 -2.35 -13.58
CA GLY A 109 6.38 -1.91 -14.91
C GLY A 109 7.89 -1.61 -15.01
N LYS A 110 8.52 -1.13 -13.93
CA LYS A 110 9.97 -0.90 -13.90
C LYS A 110 10.75 -2.21 -13.77
N HIS A 111 10.26 -3.16 -12.98
CA HIS A 111 10.94 -4.42 -12.74
C HIS A 111 10.83 -5.37 -13.93
N ILE A 112 9.69 -5.40 -14.64
CA ILE A 112 9.55 -6.26 -15.83
C ILE A 112 10.53 -5.87 -16.95
N ASN A 113 10.96 -4.61 -17.01
CA ASN A 113 11.97 -4.16 -17.97
C ASN A 113 13.39 -4.61 -17.62
N LEU A 114 13.61 -5.18 -16.43
CA LEU A 114 14.90 -5.65 -15.94
C LEU A 114 15.05 -7.18 -15.98
N ILE A 115 13.97 -7.89 -16.29
CA ILE A 115 13.91 -9.36 -16.29
C ILE A 115 13.55 -9.86 -17.68
N GLN A 116 13.88 -11.11 -17.98
CA GLN A 116 13.60 -11.69 -19.30
C GLN A 116 12.26 -12.41 -19.34
N ASN A 117 11.82 -12.96 -18.20
CA ASN A 117 10.59 -13.75 -18.14
C ASN A 117 9.79 -13.50 -16.87
N CYS A 118 8.47 -13.63 -16.97
CA CYS A 118 7.56 -13.48 -15.84
C CYS A 118 7.79 -14.53 -14.75
N ARG A 119 8.36 -15.69 -15.09
CA ARG A 119 8.61 -16.82 -14.17
C ARG A 119 9.72 -16.53 -13.18
N GLU A 120 10.56 -15.52 -13.41
CA GLU A 120 11.54 -15.02 -12.43
C GLU A 120 10.85 -14.56 -11.14
N CYS A 121 9.60 -14.09 -11.22
CA CYS A 121 8.78 -13.74 -10.04
C CYS A 121 7.57 -14.68 -9.88
N HIS A 122 6.82 -14.94 -10.95
CA HIS A 122 5.64 -15.81 -10.98
C HIS A 122 6.02 -17.24 -11.32
N HIS A 123 6.70 -17.90 -10.39
CA HIS A 123 7.40 -19.18 -10.61
C HIS A 123 6.52 -20.44 -10.60
N LYS A 124 5.20 -20.31 -10.50
CA LYS A 124 4.30 -21.47 -10.31
C LYS A 124 3.99 -22.20 -11.62
N GLU A 125 3.54 -21.46 -12.62
CA GLU A 125 2.98 -22.02 -13.86
C GLU A 125 3.26 -21.06 -15.02
N GLU A 126 3.50 -21.62 -16.21
CA GLU A 126 3.81 -20.84 -17.40
C GLU A 126 2.54 -20.24 -18.01
N GLY A 127 2.60 -18.99 -18.45
CA GLY A 127 1.46 -18.29 -19.03
C GLY A 127 0.39 -17.82 -18.04
N ILE A 128 0.46 -18.22 -16.75
CA ILE A 128 -0.50 -17.81 -15.73
C ILE A 128 0.21 -17.14 -14.54
N THR A 129 -0.09 -15.86 -14.32
CA THR A 129 0.41 -15.11 -13.16
C THR A 129 -0.60 -15.09 -12.03
N TYR A 130 -0.19 -15.61 -10.86
CA TYR A 130 -0.96 -15.52 -9.62
C TYR A 130 -0.32 -14.50 -8.66
N SER A 131 -1.15 -13.94 -7.77
CA SER A 131 -0.62 -13.30 -6.56
C SER A 131 0.06 -14.34 -5.66
N CYS A 132 0.90 -13.91 -4.72
CA CYS A 132 1.67 -14.84 -3.89
C CYS A 132 0.82 -15.57 -2.83
N SER A 133 -0.22 -14.92 -2.29
CA SER A 133 -0.97 -15.42 -1.12
C SER A 133 -1.77 -16.71 -1.29
N PRO A 134 -2.25 -17.12 -2.48
CA PRO A 134 -2.88 -18.43 -2.67
C PRO A 134 -1.94 -19.60 -2.39
N CYS A 135 -0.62 -19.41 -2.49
CA CYS A 135 0.36 -20.47 -2.27
C CYS A 135 1.27 -20.22 -1.05
N HIS A 136 1.49 -18.96 -0.68
CA HIS A 136 2.34 -18.58 0.44
C HIS A 136 1.50 -18.07 1.62
N SER A 137 1.52 -18.80 2.74
CA SER A 137 0.76 -18.52 3.95
C SER A 137 1.21 -17.22 4.65
N LYS A 138 0.35 -16.57 5.42
CA LYS A 138 0.71 -15.31 6.12
C LYS A 138 1.26 -15.53 7.52
N GLU A 139 1.05 -16.72 8.05
CA GLU A 139 1.20 -17.07 9.47
C GLU A 139 2.67 -17.28 9.81
N ASP A 140 3.39 -18.06 8.99
CA ASP A 140 4.77 -18.46 9.26
C ASP A 140 5.73 -17.92 8.19
N VAL A 141 7.01 -17.76 8.53
CA VAL A 141 8.07 -17.47 7.54
C VAL A 141 8.44 -18.74 6.78
N TYR A 142 8.50 -19.85 7.50
CA TYR A 142 8.70 -21.20 6.98
C TYR A 142 7.72 -22.13 7.69
N LYS A 143 7.06 -22.99 6.93
CA LYS A 143 6.19 -24.04 7.43
C LYS A 143 6.83 -25.39 7.12
N TYR A 144 6.97 -26.21 8.16
CA TYR A 144 7.57 -27.54 8.11
C TYR A 144 6.47 -28.58 8.24
N GLU A 145 6.34 -29.46 7.26
CA GLU A 145 5.44 -30.63 7.27
C GLU A 145 6.28 -31.88 7.00
N GLY A 146 6.76 -32.53 8.08
CA GLY A 146 7.79 -33.56 7.99
C GLY A 146 9.06 -32.99 7.36
N SER A 147 9.57 -33.62 6.30
CA SER A 147 10.74 -33.15 5.54
C SER A 147 10.42 -32.03 4.52
N LYS A 148 9.14 -31.70 4.31
CA LYS A 148 8.73 -30.68 3.34
C LYS A 148 8.78 -29.30 3.99
N VAL A 149 9.55 -28.40 3.40
CA VAL A 149 9.62 -26.98 3.81
C VAL A 149 8.87 -26.15 2.78
N SER A 150 7.91 -25.35 3.25
CA SER A 150 7.25 -24.34 2.44
C SER A 150 7.54 -22.95 3.00
N VAL A 151 7.74 -21.97 2.12
CA VAL A 151 8.02 -20.60 2.53
C VAL A 151 6.71 -19.83 2.61
N GLY A 152 6.50 -19.12 3.71
CA GLY A 152 5.36 -18.22 3.83
C GLY A 152 5.61 -16.87 3.15
N LEU A 153 4.61 -16.02 3.16
CA LEU A 153 4.52 -14.82 2.32
C LEU A 153 5.62 -13.80 2.64
N LYS A 154 5.99 -13.66 3.93
CA LYS A 154 7.11 -12.79 4.34
C LYS A 154 8.43 -13.30 3.78
N GLY A 155 8.65 -14.62 3.89
CA GLY A 155 9.86 -15.27 3.38
C GLY A 155 9.94 -15.21 1.85
N ALA A 156 8.81 -15.42 1.16
CA ALA A 156 8.72 -15.32 -0.30
C ALA A 156 9.08 -13.92 -0.79
N TYR A 157 8.49 -12.86 -0.21
CA TYR A 157 8.81 -11.49 -0.61
C TYR A 157 10.26 -11.12 -0.33
N HIS A 158 10.77 -11.36 0.88
CA HIS A 158 12.16 -11.01 1.21
C HIS A 158 13.16 -11.85 0.41
N GLY A 159 12.92 -13.15 0.27
CA GLY A 159 13.77 -14.05 -0.50
C GLY A 159 13.86 -13.63 -1.96
N LEU A 160 12.74 -13.30 -2.60
CA LEU A 160 12.73 -12.88 -4.00
C LEU A 160 13.36 -11.50 -4.20
N CYS A 161 12.88 -10.47 -3.50
CA CYS A 161 13.31 -9.08 -3.71
C CYS A 161 14.78 -8.88 -3.31
N LEU A 162 15.17 -9.34 -2.11
CA LEU A 162 16.52 -9.09 -1.60
C LEU A 162 17.57 -9.87 -2.37
N SER A 163 17.27 -11.11 -2.81
CA SER A 163 18.23 -11.90 -3.56
C SER A 163 18.54 -11.27 -4.91
N CYS A 164 17.52 -10.81 -5.64
CA CYS A 164 17.72 -10.11 -6.91
C CYS A 164 18.52 -8.82 -6.73
N HIS A 165 18.14 -7.96 -5.77
CA HIS A 165 18.86 -6.71 -5.50
C HIS A 165 20.31 -6.95 -5.07
N LYS A 166 20.55 -7.96 -4.22
CA LYS A 166 21.89 -8.34 -3.79
C LYS A 166 22.74 -8.84 -4.96
N LYS A 167 22.18 -9.72 -5.82
CA LYS A 167 22.86 -10.25 -7.00
C LYS A 167 23.19 -9.15 -8.01
N ALA A 168 22.26 -8.22 -8.23
CA ALA A 168 22.44 -7.10 -9.15
C ALA A 168 23.33 -5.98 -8.59
N GLY A 169 23.63 -5.98 -7.29
CA GLY A 169 24.29 -4.87 -6.59
C GLY A 169 23.49 -3.56 -6.64
N LYS A 170 22.18 -3.64 -6.92
CA LYS A 170 21.30 -2.49 -7.17
C LYS A 170 19.97 -2.68 -6.43
N GLY A 171 19.37 -1.56 -6.04
CA GLY A 171 18.06 -1.56 -5.37
C GLY A 171 18.15 -1.61 -3.84
N PRO A 172 17.01 -1.43 -3.16
CA PRO A 172 16.96 -1.35 -1.71
C PRO A 172 17.22 -2.70 -1.02
N LEU A 173 18.09 -2.67 0.00
CA LEU A 173 18.35 -3.80 0.91
C LEU A 173 18.00 -3.48 2.37
N LYS A 174 17.81 -2.20 2.71
CA LYS A 174 17.45 -1.75 4.06
C LYS A 174 15.94 -1.85 4.27
N CYS A 175 15.51 -2.23 5.46
CA CYS A 175 14.10 -2.46 5.81
C CYS A 175 13.19 -1.29 5.41
N THR A 176 13.57 -0.08 5.79
CA THR A 176 12.77 1.14 5.58
C THR A 176 12.83 1.67 4.15
N SER A 177 13.71 1.13 3.30
CA SER A 177 13.80 1.52 1.89
C SER A 177 12.75 0.83 1.02
N CYS A 178 12.17 -0.28 1.49
CA CYS A 178 11.06 -0.95 0.82
C CYS A 178 9.70 -0.61 1.47
N HIS A 179 9.65 -0.63 2.80
CA HIS A 179 8.45 -0.36 3.57
C HIS A 179 8.78 0.51 4.80
N GLU A 180 8.20 1.70 4.86
CA GLU A 180 8.40 2.64 5.96
C GLU A 180 7.80 2.08 7.27
N LYS A 181 8.44 2.35 8.42
CA LYS A 181 7.88 1.99 9.73
C LYS A 181 6.55 2.73 9.89
N ARG A 182 5.54 2.06 10.45
CA ARG A 182 4.35 2.79 10.90
C ARG A 182 4.75 3.70 12.05
N ALA A 183 4.30 4.95 12.00
CA ALA A 183 4.40 5.85 13.15
C ALA A 183 3.72 5.18 14.35
N LYS A 184 4.41 5.18 15.50
CA LYS A 184 3.74 4.85 16.76
C LYS A 184 2.71 5.95 16.99
N LYS A 185 1.45 5.55 17.12
CA LYS A 185 0.42 6.42 17.69
C LYS A 185 0.69 6.62 19.17
#